data_AF-A0A3A5UJ87-F1
#
_entry.id   AF-A0A3A5UJ87-F1
#
_cell.length_a   1.000
_cell.length_b   1.000
_cell.length_c   1.000
_cell.angle_alpha   90.00
_cell.angle_beta   90.00
_cell.angle_gamma   90.00
#
_symmetry.space_group_name_H-M   'P 1'
#
loop_
_entity.id
_entity.type
_entity.pdbx_description
1 polymer ?
#
loop_
_entity_poly.entity_id
_entity_poly.type
_entity_poly.pdbx_seq_one_letter_code
_entity_poly.pdbx_strand_id
1 'polypeptide(L)'
;MPNVNYQKTPPIQEEEFIIRLNGEPYGKEALRRGMERFAVKRGLEKKIGGNAGLARLATNYFDNIEVNAEGVFTGSFAILTGITGYFGNDGKLVMDVNQMKGEDLSAFLSAEGGREQAMESRRRWSSFLDEATGYSPKQRGDKAKEDAKKFSKAKSAIKMAHKMMEMSTSIDQETIEKANTMIAELQEMIDSGNPPSEGRVKKLNDLI
;
A
#
# COMPACT_ATOMS: atom_id res chain seq x y z
N MET A 1 43.44 28.80 -35.25
CA MET A 1 42.44 27.70 -35.20
C MET A 1 43.00 26.52 -35.96
N PRO A 2 43.05 25.33 -35.33
CA PRO A 2 42.47 24.17 -35.99
C PRO A 2 41.63 23.29 -35.05
N ASN A 3 40.67 22.62 -35.67
CA ASN A 3 39.70 21.66 -35.14
C ASN A 3 40.34 20.54 -34.31
N VAL A 4 39.85 20.34 -33.10
CA VAL A 4 40.00 19.07 -32.37
C VAL A 4 38.62 18.45 -32.21
N ASN A 5 38.47 17.32 -32.89
CA ASN A 5 37.30 16.48 -32.97
C ASN A 5 37.17 15.71 -31.65
N TYR A 6 36.18 16.05 -30.83
CA TYR A 6 35.89 15.35 -29.58
C TYR A 6 35.28 13.98 -29.89
N GLN A 7 35.91 12.94 -29.34
CA GLN A 7 35.41 11.58 -29.37
C GLN A 7 33.99 11.52 -28.78
N LYS A 8 33.09 10.87 -29.52
CA LYS A 8 31.69 10.62 -29.19
C LYS A 8 31.53 9.96 -27.81
N THR A 9 31.06 10.72 -26.84
CA THR A 9 30.18 10.20 -25.79
C THR A 9 28.80 9.94 -26.41
N PRO A 10 28.14 8.81 -26.10
CA PRO A 10 26.78 8.55 -26.56
C PRO A 10 25.80 9.60 -25.99
N PRO A 11 24.76 9.99 -26.74
CA PRO A 11 23.84 11.04 -26.32
C PRO A 11 23.10 10.63 -25.06
N ILE A 12 23.21 11.50 -24.05
CA ILE A 12 22.33 11.53 -22.89
C ILE A 12 20.92 11.74 -23.45
N GLN A 13 20.05 10.76 -23.25
CA GLN A 13 18.66 10.83 -23.70
C GLN A 13 18.00 12.05 -23.07
N GLU A 14 17.44 12.89 -23.93
CA GLU A 14 16.75 14.13 -23.61
C GLU A 14 15.67 13.86 -22.56
N GLU A 15 15.84 14.44 -21.37
CA GLU A 15 14.77 14.57 -20.39
C GLU A 15 13.73 15.54 -20.95
N GLU A 16 12.71 15.01 -21.63
CA GLU A 16 11.53 15.79 -21.97
C GLU A 16 10.83 16.23 -20.68
N PHE A 17 11.07 17.50 -20.37
CA PHE A 17 10.45 18.29 -19.32
C PHE A 17 8.95 18.47 -19.62
N ILE A 18 8.10 17.48 -19.28
CA ILE A 18 6.65 17.66 -19.34
C ILE A 18 6.18 18.41 -18.08
N ILE A 19 6.12 19.73 -18.21
CA ILE A 19 5.31 20.59 -17.34
C ILE A 19 3.84 20.33 -17.69
N ARG A 20 3.07 19.69 -16.81
CA ARG A 20 1.59 19.81 -16.82
C ARG A 20 1.01 19.92 -15.42
N LEU A 21 0.63 21.17 -15.12
CA LEU A 21 -0.54 21.62 -14.36
C LEU A 21 -1.47 20.49 -13.91
N ASN A 22 -1.41 20.14 -12.63
CA ASN A 22 -2.54 19.93 -11.70
C ASN A 22 -1.93 19.45 -10.38
N GLY A 23 -2.14 20.21 -9.30
CA GLY A 23 -1.50 20.00 -8.00
C GLY A 23 -1.82 18.66 -7.32
N GLU A 24 -1.16 17.60 -7.78
CA GLU A 24 -1.11 16.28 -7.15
C GLU A 24 0.16 16.23 -6.26
N PRO A 25 0.05 16.38 -4.93
CA PRO A 25 1.19 16.10 -4.07
C PRO A 25 1.20 14.60 -3.90
N TYR A 26 2.03 13.87 -4.63
CA TYR A 26 2.72 12.61 -4.22
C TYR A 26 3.43 12.09 -5.48
N GLY A 27 4.75 12.26 -5.50
CA GLY A 27 5.61 11.87 -6.61
C GLY A 27 5.47 10.39 -6.95
N LYS A 28 5.47 10.10 -8.26
CA LYS A 28 5.55 8.74 -8.81
C LYS A 28 6.98 8.22 -8.66
N GLU A 29 7.37 7.85 -7.45
CA GLU A 29 8.27 6.70 -7.29
C GLU A 29 7.40 5.45 -7.44
N ALA A 30 7.78 4.59 -8.40
CA ALA A 30 7.23 3.26 -8.68
C ALA A 30 6.10 2.80 -7.73
N LEU A 31 4.85 2.83 -8.21
CA LEU A 31 3.75 2.11 -7.56
C LEU A 31 4.18 0.64 -7.46
N ARG A 32 4.76 0.24 -6.33
CA ARG A 32 4.96 -1.15 -5.94
C ARG A 32 3.62 -1.83 -6.22
N ARG A 33 3.62 -2.90 -7.04
CA ARG A 33 2.60 -3.94 -6.96
C ARG A 33 2.65 -4.44 -5.52
N GLY A 34 1.84 -3.86 -4.66
CA GLY A 34 1.86 -4.10 -3.23
C GLY A 34 0.43 -4.08 -2.79
N MET A 35 0.00 -5.18 -2.19
CA MET A 35 -1.33 -5.33 -1.62
C MET A 35 -1.62 -4.13 -0.71
N GLU A 36 -2.65 -3.36 -1.06
CA GLU A 36 -3.12 -2.22 -0.29
C GLU A 36 -3.86 -2.72 0.96
N ARG A 37 -3.54 -2.13 2.11
CA ARG A 37 -4.15 -2.48 3.39
C ARG A 37 -5.06 -1.36 3.86
N PHE A 38 -6.32 -1.69 4.12
CA PHE A 38 -7.31 -0.79 4.65
C PHE A 38 -7.62 -1.10 6.11
N ALA A 39 -7.68 -0.05 6.93
CA ALA A 39 -8.19 -0.16 8.30
C ALA A 39 -9.66 -0.58 8.27
N VAL A 40 -10.06 -1.47 9.17
CA VAL A 40 -11.42 -1.98 9.29
C VAL A 40 -11.98 -1.59 10.65
N LYS A 41 -13.25 -1.17 10.68
CA LYS A 41 -13.93 -0.80 11.92
C LYS A 41 -13.97 -2.00 12.87
N ARG A 42 -13.66 -1.76 14.14
CA ARG A 42 -13.57 -2.83 15.16
C ARG A 42 -14.83 -3.70 15.16
N GLY A 43 -14.63 -5.01 15.00
CA GLY A 43 -15.69 -6.01 15.01
C GLY A 43 -16.50 -6.13 13.72
N LEU A 44 -16.21 -5.32 12.69
CA LEU A 44 -16.91 -5.40 11.41
C LEU A 44 -16.59 -6.69 10.65
N GLU A 45 -15.32 -7.09 10.60
CA GLU A 45 -14.90 -8.38 10.02
C GLU A 45 -15.76 -9.55 10.54
N LYS A 46 -15.92 -9.63 11.86
CA LYS A 46 -16.76 -10.66 12.50
C LYS A 46 -18.23 -10.55 12.13
N LYS A 47 -18.75 -9.33 11.99
CA LYS A 47 -20.14 -9.08 11.56
C LYS A 47 -20.38 -9.47 10.10
N ILE A 48 -19.40 -9.23 9.23
CA ILE A 48 -19.46 -9.61 7.81
C ILE A 48 -19.40 -11.13 7.66
N GLY A 49 -18.69 -11.82 8.57
CA GLY A 49 -18.50 -13.27 8.54
C GLY A 49 -17.09 -13.68 8.10
N GLY A 50 -16.09 -12.84 8.40
CA GLY A 50 -14.70 -13.06 8.00
C GLY A 50 -14.52 -13.12 6.49
N ASN A 51 -13.57 -13.92 6.04
CA ASN A 51 -13.22 -14.07 4.62
C ASN A 51 -14.37 -14.62 3.77
N ALA A 52 -15.13 -15.61 4.28
CA ALA A 52 -16.30 -16.13 3.57
C ALA A 52 -17.39 -15.06 3.39
N GLY A 53 -17.61 -14.25 4.43
CA GLY A 53 -18.52 -13.11 4.39
C GLY A 53 -18.07 -12.03 3.41
N LEU A 54 -16.75 -11.75 3.37
CA LEU A 54 -16.14 -10.79 2.46
C LEU A 54 -16.28 -11.22 1.00
N ALA A 55 -16.07 -12.50 0.69
CA ALA A 55 -16.26 -13.04 -0.64
C ALA A 55 -17.73 -12.90 -1.09
N ARG A 56 -18.69 -13.17 -0.21
CA ARG A 56 -20.12 -12.94 -0.49
C ARG A 56 -20.45 -11.46 -0.63
N LEU A 57 -19.75 -10.57 0.06
CA LEU A 57 -19.92 -9.12 -0.14
C LEU A 57 -19.40 -8.73 -1.53
N ALA A 58 -18.27 -9.28 -1.95
CA ALA A 58 -17.63 -8.99 -3.24
C ALA A 58 -18.52 -9.34 -4.44
N THR A 59 -19.37 -10.38 -4.35
CA THR A 59 -20.31 -10.75 -5.43
C THR A 59 -21.36 -9.68 -5.74
N ASN A 60 -21.59 -8.73 -4.84
CA ASN A 60 -22.52 -7.63 -5.08
C ASN A 60 -21.88 -6.48 -5.88
N TYR A 61 -20.54 -6.46 -6.01
CA TYR A 61 -19.80 -5.35 -6.61
C TYR A 61 -18.96 -5.74 -7.82
N PHE A 62 -18.45 -6.97 -7.84
CA PHE A 62 -17.54 -7.43 -8.88
C PHE A 62 -18.07 -8.69 -9.56
N ASP A 63 -17.56 -8.92 -10.77
CA ASP A 63 -17.88 -10.07 -11.61
C ASP A 63 -16.78 -11.14 -11.49
N ASN A 64 -17.12 -12.37 -11.89
CA ASN A 64 -16.21 -13.51 -11.90
C ASN A 64 -15.57 -13.78 -10.52
N ILE A 65 -16.38 -13.72 -9.45
CA ILE A 65 -15.89 -14.00 -8.11
C ILE A 65 -15.53 -15.49 -7.98
N GLU A 66 -14.27 -15.75 -7.67
CA GLU A 66 -13.76 -17.05 -7.26
C GLU A 66 -13.21 -16.95 -5.84
N VAL A 67 -13.26 -18.04 -5.08
CA VAL A 67 -12.79 -18.07 -3.70
C VAL A 67 -11.90 -19.29 -3.52
N ASN A 68 -10.71 -19.08 -2.99
CA ASN A 68 -9.79 -20.18 -2.72
C ASN A 68 -10.07 -20.83 -1.34
N ALA A 69 -9.34 -21.91 -1.03
CA ALA A 69 -9.48 -22.65 0.23
C ALA A 69 -9.16 -21.81 1.49
N GLU A 70 -8.42 -20.72 1.35
CA GLU A 70 -8.04 -19.79 2.43
C GLU A 70 -9.07 -18.66 2.61
N GLY A 71 -10.12 -18.65 1.78
CA GLY A 71 -11.16 -17.61 1.77
C GLY A 71 -10.73 -16.31 1.09
N VAL A 72 -9.61 -16.30 0.39
CA VAL A 72 -9.20 -15.17 -0.46
C VAL A 72 -10.11 -15.17 -1.69
N PHE A 73 -10.79 -14.06 -1.93
CA PHE A 73 -11.59 -13.90 -3.14
C PHE A 73 -10.77 -13.25 -4.24
N THR A 74 -11.03 -13.66 -5.47
CA THR A 74 -10.56 -13.01 -6.69
C THR A 74 -11.75 -12.61 -7.54
N GLY A 75 -11.66 -11.50 -8.27
CA GLY A 75 -12.72 -10.98 -9.11
C GLY A 75 -12.23 -9.93 -10.09
N SER A 76 -13.16 -9.39 -10.87
CA SER A 76 -12.86 -8.35 -11.87
C SER A 76 -14.10 -7.51 -12.12
N PHE A 77 -13.93 -6.26 -12.56
CA PHE A 77 -15.06 -5.47 -13.03
C PHE A 77 -14.58 -4.32 -13.93
N ALA A 78 -15.06 -4.28 -15.18
CA ALA A 78 -14.72 -3.28 -16.17
C ALA A 78 -13.19 -3.06 -16.25
N ILE A 79 -12.71 -1.84 -15.96
CA ILE A 79 -11.27 -1.50 -15.97
C ILE A 79 -10.44 -2.18 -14.86
N LEU A 80 -11.06 -2.81 -13.87
CA LEU A 80 -10.40 -3.56 -12.80
C LEU A 80 -10.27 -5.03 -13.26
N THR A 81 -9.16 -5.37 -13.90
CA THR A 81 -8.93 -6.68 -14.52
C THR A 81 -8.65 -7.78 -13.52
N GLY A 82 -8.19 -7.44 -12.33
CA GLY A 82 -7.98 -8.40 -11.25
C GLY A 82 -8.09 -7.72 -9.91
N ILE A 83 -8.92 -8.27 -9.04
CA ILE A 83 -9.15 -7.80 -7.69
C ILE A 83 -8.98 -9.02 -6.81
N THR A 84 -8.03 -8.99 -5.89
CA THR A 84 -7.86 -10.04 -4.87
C THR A 84 -8.10 -9.42 -3.51
N GLY A 85 -8.83 -10.07 -2.62
CA GLY A 85 -9.13 -9.51 -1.31
C GLY A 85 -9.30 -10.54 -0.20
N TYR A 86 -8.83 -10.20 0.99
CA TYR A 86 -8.99 -11.00 2.20
C TYR A 86 -8.80 -10.15 3.46
N PHE A 87 -9.32 -10.60 4.60
CA PHE A 87 -8.94 -10.06 5.90
C PHE A 87 -7.64 -10.72 6.38
N GLY A 88 -6.64 -9.90 6.68
CA GLY A 88 -5.39 -10.36 7.28
C GLY A 88 -5.54 -10.69 8.76
N ASN A 89 -4.54 -11.36 9.33
CA ASN A 89 -4.51 -11.73 10.76
C ASN A 89 -4.55 -10.52 11.72
N ASP A 90 -4.23 -9.33 11.21
CA ASP A 90 -4.34 -8.05 11.90
C ASP A 90 -5.77 -7.46 11.89
N GLY A 91 -6.73 -8.18 11.30
CA GLY A 91 -8.12 -7.74 11.11
C GLY A 91 -8.27 -6.63 10.08
N LYS A 92 -7.22 -6.33 9.30
CA LYS A 92 -7.26 -5.35 8.22
C LYS A 92 -7.68 -5.99 6.92
N LEU A 93 -8.33 -5.22 6.06
CA LEU A 93 -8.66 -5.64 4.71
C LEU A 93 -7.42 -5.48 3.83
N VAL A 94 -6.97 -6.57 3.24
CA VAL A 94 -5.86 -6.61 2.29
C VAL A 94 -6.44 -6.78 0.90
N MET A 95 -6.06 -5.89 -0.02
CA MET A 95 -6.55 -5.88 -1.40
C MET A 95 -5.39 -5.79 -2.38
N ASP A 96 -5.40 -6.61 -3.42
CA ASP A 96 -4.56 -6.43 -4.61
C ASP A 96 -5.44 -6.04 -5.79
N VAL A 97 -5.12 -4.96 -6.48
CA VAL A 97 -5.94 -4.43 -7.58
C VAL A 97 -5.08 -4.17 -8.80
N ASN A 98 -5.38 -4.92 -9.86
CA ASN A 98 -4.88 -4.73 -11.20
C ASN A 98 -5.92 -3.95 -12.01
N GLN A 99 -5.46 -2.82 -12.56
CA GLN A 99 -6.26 -1.95 -13.43
C GLN A 99 -5.68 -1.96 -14.85
N MET A 100 -6.54 -1.93 -15.86
CA MET A 100 -6.16 -1.69 -17.26
C MET A 100 -5.37 -0.39 -17.40
N LYS A 101 -4.36 -0.38 -18.28
CA LYS A 101 -3.48 0.76 -18.55
C LYS A 101 -3.13 0.80 -20.04
N GLY A 102 -2.59 1.93 -20.49
CA GLY A 102 -2.05 2.06 -21.85
C GLY A 102 -3.12 1.96 -22.93
N GLU A 103 -2.76 1.31 -24.03
CA GLU A 103 -3.62 1.15 -25.21
C GLU A 103 -4.92 0.41 -24.90
N ASP A 104 -4.88 -0.61 -24.03
CA ASP A 104 -6.07 -1.37 -23.61
C ASP A 104 -7.09 -0.46 -22.91
N LEU A 105 -6.62 0.44 -22.04
CA LEU A 105 -7.50 1.41 -21.39
C LEU A 105 -8.05 2.43 -22.39
N SER A 106 -7.22 2.90 -23.33
CA SER A 106 -7.68 3.83 -24.36
C SER A 106 -8.76 3.20 -25.24
N ALA A 107 -8.54 1.97 -25.70
CA ALA A 107 -9.50 1.21 -26.49
C ALA A 107 -10.81 0.98 -25.71
N PHE A 108 -10.71 0.59 -24.44
CA PHE A 108 -11.87 0.41 -23.57
C PHE A 108 -12.67 1.71 -23.41
N LEU A 109 -12.01 2.84 -23.13
CA LEU A 109 -12.67 4.14 -22.93
C LEU A 109 -13.26 4.73 -24.22
N SER A 110 -12.72 4.36 -25.38
CA SER A 110 -13.22 4.77 -26.70
C SER A 110 -14.37 3.91 -27.19
N ALA A 111 -14.59 2.72 -26.61
CA ALA A 111 -15.74 1.89 -26.91
C ALA A 111 -17.03 2.49 -26.34
N GLU A 112 -18.17 2.13 -26.95
CA GLU A 112 -19.49 2.58 -26.51
C GLU A 112 -19.76 2.12 -25.06
N GLY A 113 -20.11 3.06 -24.18
CA GLY A 113 -20.33 2.78 -22.75
C GLY A 113 -19.06 2.59 -21.92
N GLY A 114 -17.86 2.66 -22.52
CA GLY A 114 -16.60 2.39 -21.83
C GLY A 114 -16.27 3.40 -20.73
N ARG A 115 -16.60 4.68 -20.95
CA ARG A 115 -16.40 5.74 -19.95
C ARG A 115 -17.34 5.55 -18.77
N GLU A 116 -18.59 5.21 -19.03
CA GLU A 116 -19.62 4.95 -18.04
C GLU A 116 -19.25 3.74 -17.19
N GLN A 117 -18.79 2.65 -17.81
CA GLN A 117 -18.32 1.45 -17.10
C GLN A 117 -17.06 1.73 -16.26
N ALA A 118 -16.13 2.55 -16.75
CA ALA A 118 -14.96 2.97 -15.99
C ALA A 118 -15.33 3.85 -14.78
N MET A 119 -16.33 4.71 -14.91
CA MET A 119 -16.86 5.49 -13.78
C MET A 119 -17.61 4.60 -12.79
N GLU A 120 -18.39 3.65 -13.29
CA GLU A 120 -19.11 2.70 -12.46
C GLU A 120 -18.14 1.80 -11.67
N SER A 121 -17.00 1.40 -12.25
CA SER A 121 -16.01 0.59 -11.54
C SER A 121 -15.42 1.33 -10.35
N ARG A 122 -15.17 2.64 -10.49
CA ARG A 122 -14.73 3.51 -9.39
C ARG A 122 -15.80 3.61 -8.32
N ARG A 123 -17.07 3.74 -8.72
CA ARG A 123 -18.22 3.80 -7.80
C ARG A 123 -18.34 2.50 -7.01
N ARG A 124 -18.40 1.36 -7.70
CA ARG A 124 -18.51 0.02 -7.07
C ARG A 124 -17.33 -0.27 -6.16
N TRP A 125 -16.11 0.06 -6.59
CA TRP A 125 -14.91 -0.06 -5.76
C TRP A 125 -15.02 0.75 -4.47
N SER A 126 -15.41 2.03 -4.57
CA SER A 126 -15.55 2.88 -3.38
C SER A 126 -16.64 2.38 -2.44
N SER A 127 -17.80 1.98 -2.97
CA SER A 127 -18.91 1.46 -2.18
C SER A 127 -18.58 0.12 -1.52
N PHE A 128 -17.89 -0.77 -2.23
CA PHE A 128 -17.36 -2.01 -1.65
C PHE A 128 -16.45 -1.70 -0.45
N LEU A 129 -15.49 -0.78 -0.61
CA LEU A 129 -14.61 -0.39 0.49
C LEU A 129 -15.39 0.24 1.66
N ASP A 130 -16.42 1.05 1.40
CA ASP A 130 -17.25 1.62 2.46
C ASP A 130 -17.91 0.51 3.31
N GLU A 131 -18.46 -0.53 2.67
CA GLU A 131 -19.11 -1.64 3.36
C GLU A 131 -18.11 -2.62 4.00
N ALA A 132 -17.02 -2.95 3.30
CA ALA A 132 -16.02 -3.91 3.79
C ALA A 132 -15.17 -3.34 4.94
N THR A 133 -14.94 -2.03 4.96
CA THR A 133 -14.13 -1.35 6.00
C THR A 133 -14.98 -0.67 7.07
N GLY A 134 -16.21 -0.28 6.74
CA GLY A 134 -17.08 0.52 7.61
C GLY A 134 -16.63 1.97 7.78
N TYR A 135 -15.77 2.45 6.89
CA TYR A 135 -15.24 3.82 6.85
C TYR A 135 -15.58 4.47 5.52
N SER A 136 -15.91 5.75 5.54
CA SER A 136 -16.07 6.55 4.32
C SER A 136 -14.73 6.82 3.63
N PRO A 137 -14.70 7.31 2.36
CA PRO A 137 -13.45 7.63 1.68
C PRO A 137 -12.57 8.61 2.45
N LYS A 138 -13.18 9.61 3.09
CA LYS A 138 -12.46 10.57 3.95
C LYS A 138 -11.81 9.88 5.14
N GLN A 139 -12.57 9.03 5.85
CA GLN A 139 -12.06 8.30 7.01
C GLN A 139 -10.95 7.30 6.63
N ARG A 140 -11.08 6.62 5.49
CA ARG A 140 -10.00 5.75 4.96
C ARG A 140 -8.74 6.55 4.68
N GLY A 141 -8.87 7.73 4.07
CA GLY A 141 -7.74 8.65 3.86
C GLY A 141 -7.07 9.09 5.15
N ASP A 142 -7.85 9.44 6.19
CA ASP A 142 -7.31 9.81 7.49
C ASP A 142 -6.59 8.62 8.18
N LYS A 143 -7.14 7.40 8.06
CA LYS A 143 -6.51 6.18 8.58
C LYS A 143 -5.21 5.82 7.86
N ALA A 144 -5.17 5.95 6.53
CA ALA A 144 -3.95 5.75 5.76
C ALA A 144 -2.84 6.74 6.19
N LYS A 145 -3.20 8.01 6.45
CA LYS A 145 -2.27 9.01 6.99
C LYS A 145 -1.77 8.68 8.40
N GLU A 146 -2.66 8.20 9.28
CA GLU A 146 -2.26 7.72 10.62
C GLU A 146 -1.25 6.57 10.52
N ASP A 147 -1.49 5.60 9.64
CA ASP A 147 -0.60 4.46 9.45
C ASP A 147 0.74 4.88 8.82
N ALA A 148 0.73 5.77 7.83
CA ALA A 148 1.94 6.37 7.27
C ALA A 148 2.81 7.07 8.34
N LYS A 149 2.18 7.78 9.28
CA LYS A 149 2.88 8.39 10.42
C LYS A 149 3.52 7.33 11.33
N LYS A 150 2.85 6.21 11.60
CA LYS A 150 3.40 5.11 12.40
C LYS A 150 4.61 4.47 11.72
N PHE A 151 4.55 4.23 10.41
CA PHE A 151 5.70 3.73 9.64
C PHE A 151 6.88 4.69 9.70
N SER A 152 6.64 5.99 9.51
CA SER A 152 7.70 7.01 9.60
C SER A 152 8.35 7.02 10.99
N LYS A 153 7.55 7.04 12.07
CA LYS A 153 8.05 6.98 13.45
C LYS A 153 8.88 5.71 13.71
N ALA A 154 8.41 4.55 13.25
CA ALA A 154 9.12 3.28 13.43
C ALA A 154 10.47 3.26 12.69
N LYS A 155 10.50 3.73 11.43
CA LYS A 155 11.75 3.86 10.65
C LYS A 155 12.75 4.81 11.34
N SER A 156 12.26 5.93 11.86
CA SER A 156 13.09 6.86 12.63
C SER A 156 13.65 6.23 13.91
N ALA A 157 12.83 5.49 14.66
CA ALA A 157 13.28 4.81 15.88
C ALA A 157 14.34 3.74 15.59
N ILE A 158 14.15 2.91 14.56
CA ILE A 158 15.15 1.93 14.12
C ILE A 158 16.48 2.62 13.77
N LYS A 159 16.43 3.73 13.03
CA LYS A 159 17.64 4.48 12.67
C LYS A 159 18.35 5.06 13.88
N MET A 160 17.60 5.62 14.84
CA MET A 160 18.18 6.14 16.08
C MET A 160 18.79 5.03 16.94
N ALA A 161 18.12 3.87 17.01
CA ALA A 161 18.61 2.71 17.73
C ALA A 161 19.95 2.23 17.23
N HIS A 162 20.10 2.05 15.91
CA HIS A 162 21.39 1.71 15.32
C HIS A 162 22.47 2.73 15.65
N LYS A 163 22.14 4.03 15.56
CA LYS A 163 23.11 5.09 15.84
C LYS A 163 23.53 5.13 17.31
N MET A 164 22.61 4.88 18.24
CA MET A 164 22.94 4.83 19.68
C MET A 164 23.79 3.63 20.04
N MET A 165 23.48 2.45 19.49
CA MET A 165 24.30 1.25 19.68
C MET A 165 25.70 1.41 19.07
N GLU A 166 25.84 2.15 17.98
CA GLU A 166 27.15 2.45 17.37
C GLU A 166 27.98 3.45 18.18
N MET A 167 27.34 4.50 18.72
CA MET A 167 28.05 5.59 19.41
C MET A 167 28.31 5.32 20.91
N SER A 168 27.49 4.49 21.54
CA SER A 168 27.55 4.28 22.99
C SER A 168 28.47 3.13 23.35
N THR A 169 29.50 3.42 24.13
CA THR A 169 30.38 2.41 24.73
C THR A 169 29.86 1.86 26.06
N SER A 170 28.73 2.39 26.55
CA SER A 170 28.15 2.07 27.86
C SER A 170 26.91 1.18 27.81
N ILE A 171 26.44 0.80 26.61
CA ILE A 171 25.33 -0.15 26.45
C ILE A 171 25.94 -1.56 26.49
N ASP A 172 25.40 -2.41 27.36
CA ASP A 172 25.83 -3.79 27.47
C ASP A 172 25.34 -4.64 26.28
N GLN A 173 26.04 -5.74 26.04
CA GLN A 173 25.77 -6.64 24.92
C GLN A 173 24.36 -7.25 24.97
N GLU A 174 23.81 -7.53 26.16
CA GLU A 174 22.47 -8.09 26.32
C GLU A 174 21.39 -7.08 25.87
N THR A 175 21.58 -5.81 26.19
CA THR A 175 20.71 -4.70 25.75
C THR A 175 20.78 -4.52 24.22
N ILE A 176 21.97 -4.62 23.62
CA ILE A 176 22.16 -4.57 22.16
C ILE A 176 21.42 -5.72 21.46
N GLU A 177 21.52 -6.95 21.98
CA GLU A 177 20.84 -8.12 21.43
C GLU A 177 19.31 -7.98 21.50
N LYS A 178 18.79 -7.49 22.62
CA LYS A 178 17.36 -7.19 22.77
C LYS A 178 16.91 -6.10 21.80
N ALA A 179 17.69 -5.03 21.65
CA ALA A 179 17.38 -3.95 20.71
C ALA A 179 17.36 -4.44 19.27
N ASN A 180 18.34 -5.26 18.85
CA ASN A 180 18.39 -5.86 17.52
C ASN A 180 17.19 -6.77 17.25
N THR A 181 16.75 -7.53 18.25
CA THR A 181 15.54 -8.36 18.15
C THR A 181 14.29 -7.49 17.92
N MET A 182 14.13 -6.42 18.70
CA MET A 182 13.00 -5.48 18.51
C MET A 182 13.06 -4.74 17.17
N ILE A 183 14.25 -4.38 16.71
CA ILE A 183 14.45 -3.77 15.38
C ILE A 183 14.02 -4.74 14.28
N ALA A 184 14.42 -6.02 14.35
CA ALA A 184 14.04 -7.02 13.37
C ALA A 184 12.51 -7.20 13.29
N GLU A 185 11.84 -7.29 14.45
CA GLU A 185 10.37 -7.36 14.49
C GLU A 185 9.70 -6.11 13.89
N LEU A 186 10.22 -4.91 14.20
CA LEU A 186 9.68 -3.66 13.65
C LEU A 186 9.91 -3.58 12.13
N GLN A 187 11.05 -4.05 11.64
CA GLN A 187 11.39 -4.08 10.23
C GLN A 187 10.49 -5.06 9.47
N GLU A 188 10.26 -6.26 10.00
CA GLU A 188 9.31 -7.23 9.44
C GLU A 188 7.88 -6.66 9.37
N MET A 189 7.44 -5.95 10.41
CA MET A 189 6.15 -5.25 10.40
C MET A 189 6.10 -4.18 9.30
N ILE A 190 7.14 -3.38 9.14
CA ILE A 190 7.24 -2.37 8.08
C ILE A 190 7.18 -3.03 6.70
N ASP A 191 7.92 -4.11 6.49
CA ASP A 191 8.04 -4.79 5.20
C ASP A 191 6.77 -5.53 4.80
N SER A 192 6.06 -6.11 5.78
CA SER A 192 4.73 -6.72 5.60
C SER A 192 3.59 -5.70 5.45
N GLY A 193 3.88 -4.40 5.61
CA GLY A 193 2.89 -3.33 5.54
C GLY A 193 1.98 -3.26 6.76
N ASN A 194 2.37 -3.84 7.89
CA ASN A 194 1.65 -3.73 9.16
C ASN A 194 2.23 -2.58 10.00
N PRO A 195 1.50 -1.49 10.27
CA PRO A 195 2.03 -0.36 11.01
C PRO A 195 2.35 -0.75 12.46
N PRO A 196 3.60 -0.57 12.92
CA PRO A 196 3.95 -0.88 14.29
C PRO A 196 3.16 -0.02 15.29
N SER A 197 2.80 -0.61 16.42
CA SER A 197 2.16 0.12 17.50
C SER A 197 3.12 1.14 18.13
N GLU A 198 2.61 2.29 18.59
CA GLU A 198 3.42 3.29 19.28
C GLU A 198 4.10 2.73 20.54
N GLY A 199 3.46 1.78 21.23
CA GLY A 199 4.05 1.11 22.40
C GLY A 199 5.29 0.28 22.07
N ARG A 200 5.32 -0.41 20.92
CA ARG A 200 6.52 -1.15 20.47
C ARG A 200 7.67 -0.21 20.11
N VAL A 201 7.37 0.87 19.40
CA VAL A 201 8.36 1.90 19.04
C VAL A 201 8.91 2.58 20.30
N LYS A 202 8.05 2.88 21.28
CA LYS A 202 8.45 3.46 22.56
C LYS A 202 9.35 2.51 23.35
N LYS A 203 9.00 1.22 23.43
CA LYS A 203 9.84 0.21 24.11
C LYS A 203 11.24 0.13 23.53
N LEU A 204 11.40 0.25 22.20
CA LEU A 204 12.72 0.33 21.58
C LEU A 204 13.44 1.59 22.08
N ASN A 205 12.82 2.77 21.97
CA ASN A 205 13.46 4.02 22.40
C ASN A 205 13.80 4.08 23.89
N ASP A 206 13.02 3.43 24.76
CA ASP A 206 13.26 3.41 26.21
C ASP A 206 14.38 2.41 26.61
N LEU A 207 14.74 1.47 25.72
CA LEU A 207 15.75 0.42 25.96
C LEU A 207 17.19 0.89 25.72
N ILE A 208 17.36 1.86 24.81
CA ILE A 208 18.63 2.41 24.31
C ILE A 208 18.80 3.81 24.86
#